data_AF-A0A0K0D5D9-F1
#
_entry.id   AF-A0A0K0D5D9-F1
#
_cell.length_a   1.000
_cell.length_b   1.000
_cell.length_c   1.000
_cell.angle_alpha   90.00
_cell.angle_beta   90.00
_cell.angle_gamma   90.00
#
_symmetry.space_group_name_H-M   'P 1'
#
loop_
_entity.id
_entity.type
_entity.pdbx_description
1 polymer ?
#
loop_
_entity_poly.entity_id
_entity_poly.type
_entity_poly.pdbx_seq_one_letter_code
_entity_poly.pdbx_strand_id
1 'polypeptide(L)'
;MQSSSEAVRVLCQHRTFCGDYLRRLPYEEIQKFLLCFRGVGPKVAECIALMSLNQNQGVPVDRHVFRITEKYFLPCLKGVKLTNTVSRRIMSYHQAKFGAYAGWAQAVLFNHEMEQHLNGRSAKKDSKSRKRSRDTRNTEEEEKNVSSED
;
A
#
# COMPACT_ATOMS: atom_id res chain seq x y z
N MET A 1 28.51 -2.10 4.36
CA MET A 1 27.15 -2.64 4.53
C MET A 1 26.95 -2.92 6.01
N GLN A 2 26.03 -2.23 6.68
CA GLN A 2 25.78 -2.43 8.13
C GLN A 2 24.92 -3.68 8.37
N SER A 3 25.31 -4.52 9.33
CA SER A 3 24.53 -5.66 9.79
C SER A 3 23.23 -5.19 10.47
N SER A 4 22.16 -6.00 10.46
CA SER A 4 20.95 -5.70 11.24
C SER A 4 21.25 -5.48 12.72
N SER A 5 22.28 -6.17 13.25
CA SER A 5 22.76 -6.01 14.63
C SER A 5 23.39 -4.64 14.89
N GLU A 6 24.01 -4.03 13.88
CA GLU A 6 24.60 -2.70 13.97
C GLU A 6 23.52 -1.63 14.00
N ALA A 7 22.48 -1.78 13.18
CA ALA A 7 21.36 -0.85 13.16
C ALA A 7 20.58 -0.86 14.49
N VAL A 8 20.33 -2.05 15.05
CA VAL A 8 19.76 -2.19 16.41
C VAL A 8 20.70 -1.61 17.47
N ARG A 9 22.02 -1.83 17.35
CA ARG A 9 22.99 -1.19 18.25
C ARG A 9 22.97 0.33 18.16
N VAL A 10 22.88 0.93 16.97
CA VAL A 10 22.75 2.40 16.82
C VAL A 10 21.49 2.89 17.53
N LEU A 11 20.36 2.21 17.37
CA LEU A 11 19.12 2.55 18.08
C LEU A 11 19.28 2.44 19.60
N CYS A 12 19.95 1.40 20.11
CA CYS A 12 20.12 1.15 21.53
C CYS A 12 21.25 1.98 22.18
N GLN A 13 22.27 2.40 21.43
CA GLN A 13 23.41 3.19 21.91
C GLN A 13 23.07 4.67 22.02
N HIS A 14 22.16 5.17 21.18
CA HIS A 14 21.54 6.46 21.41
C HIS A 14 20.58 6.34 22.60
N ARG A 15 21.10 6.51 23.83
CA ARG A 15 20.30 6.75 25.06
C ARG A 15 19.32 7.93 24.92
N THR A 16 19.43 8.69 23.84
CA THR A 16 18.57 9.78 23.39
C THR A 16 17.83 9.46 22.09
N PHE A 17 17.47 8.19 21.82
CA PHE A 17 16.39 7.86 20.87
C PHE A 17 15.04 8.28 21.48
N CYS A 18 14.98 9.53 21.90
CA CYS A 18 13.74 10.23 22.15
C CYS A 18 13.23 10.56 20.73
N GLY A 19 12.07 10.03 20.34
CA GLY A 19 11.47 10.30 19.04
C GLY A 19 11.42 11.80 18.72
N ASP A 20 11.45 12.66 19.74
CA ASP A 20 11.54 14.11 19.65
C ASP A 20 12.79 14.63 18.95
N TYR A 21 13.95 13.96 19.06
CA TYR A 21 15.15 14.36 18.30
C TYR A 21 14.94 14.16 16.81
N LEU A 22 14.51 12.97 16.40
CA LEU A 22 14.27 12.67 14.99
C LEU A 22 13.18 13.54 14.38
N ARG A 23 12.12 13.87 15.15
CA ARG A 23 11.05 14.78 14.72
C ARG A 23 11.54 16.19 14.39
N ARG A 24 12.67 16.63 14.96
CA ARG A 24 13.27 17.96 14.72
C ARG A 24 14.23 17.98 13.54
N LEU A 25 14.62 16.82 13.00
CA LEU A 25 15.51 16.76 11.85
C LEU A 25 14.78 17.17 10.57
N PRO A 26 15.49 17.72 9.58
CA PRO A 26 14.96 17.89 8.22
C PRO A 26 14.47 16.56 7.66
N TYR A 27 13.41 16.62 6.85
CA TYR A 27 12.75 15.44 6.27
C TYR A 27 13.73 14.54 5.50
N GLU A 28 14.65 15.12 4.74
CA GLU A 28 15.65 14.40 3.97
C GLU A 28 16.64 13.64 4.87
N GLU A 29 17.01 14.21 6.01
CA GLU A 29 17.90 13.57 6.98
C GLU A 29 17.18 12.43 7.71
N ILE A 30 15.89 12.59 8.02
CA ILE A 30 15.06 11.51 8.55
C ILE A 30 15.04 10.33 7.56
N GLN A 31 14.78 10.61 6.28
CA GLN A 31 14.74 9.55 5.24
C GLN A 31 16.09 8.84 5.10
N LYS A 32 17.20 9.60 5.02
CA LYS A 32 18.55 9.02 4.95
C LYS A 32 18.84 8.13 6.15
N PHE A 33 18.54 8.61 7.36
CA PHE A 33 18.72 7.85 8.59
C PHE A 33 17.91 6.55 8.58
N LEU A 34 16.62 6.62 8.21
CA LEU A 34 15.75 5.44 8.16
C LEU A 34 16.19 4.41 7.11
N LEU A 35 16.75 4.86 5.98
CA LEU A 35 17.27 3.97 4.93
C LEU A 35 18.57 3.26 5.31
N CYS A 36 19.27 3.66 6.38
CA CYS A 36 20.43 2.94 6.89
C CYS A 36 20.05 1.58 7.51
N PHE A 37 18.79 1.40 7.92
CA PHE A 37 18.33 0.18 8.57
C PHE A 37 18.12 -0.94 7.55
N ARG A 38 18.81 -2.08 7.74
CA ARG A 38 18.63 -3.25 6.88
C ARG A 38 17.17 -3.72 6.92
N GLY A 39 16.53 -3.80 5.76
CA GLY A 39 15.12 -4.16 5.63
C GLY A 39 14.16 -2.96 5.57
N VAL A 40 14.64 -1.75 5.84
CA VAL A 40 13.87 -0.51 5.64
C VAL A 40 14.14 0.01 4.23
N GLY A 41 13.17 -0.21 3.35
CA GLY A 41 13.16 0.40 2.02
C GLY A 41 12.42 1.75 2.01
N PRO A 42 12.42 2.47 0.87
CA PRO A 42 11.78 3.79 0.74
C PRO A 42 10.34 3.82 1.24
N LYS A 43 9.51 2.83 0.88
CA LYS A 43 8.12 2.75 1.35
C LYS A 43 8.02 2.69 2.87
N VAL A 44 8.87 1.89 3.51
CA VAL A 44 8.84 1.70 4.96
C VAL A 44 9.37 2.93 5.68
N ALA A 45 10.43 3.56 5.14
CA ALA A 45 10.96 4.82 5.66
C ALA A 45 9.88 5.93 5.65
N GLU A 46 9.14 6.09 4.55
CA GLU A 46 8.01 7.01 4.47
C GLU A 46 6.90 6.68 5.48
N CYS A 47 6.56 5.39 5.67
CA CYS A 47 5.58 4.99 6.67
C CYS A 47 5.99 5.45 8.09
N ILE A 48 7.25 5.23 8.47
CA ILE A 48 7.77 5.63 9.78
C ILE A 48 7.79 7.15 9.90
N ALA A 49 8.23 7.86 8.85
CA ALA A 49 8.28 9.32 8.84
C ALA A 49 6.87 9.94 9.04
N LEU A 50 5.88 9.45 8.28
CA LEU A 50 4.51 9.93 8.33
C LEU A 50 3.82 9.62 9.67
N MET A 51 3.90 8.38 10.14
CA MET A 51 3.08 7.91 11.26
C MET A 51 3.72 8.15 12.64
N SER A 52 5.06 8.30 12.70
CA SER A 52 5.76 8.34 13.99
C SER A 52 6.62 9.60 14.20
N LEU A 53 7.01 10.29 13.13
CA LEU A 53 7.98 11.40 13.15
C LEU A 53 7.41 12.75 12.70
N ASN A 54 6.08 12.90 12.67
CA ASN A 54 5.36 14.14 12.32
C ASN A 54 5.68 14.69 10.91
N GLN A 55 6.12 13.83 9.98
CA GLN A 55 6.39 14.23 8.60
C GLN A 55 5.13 14.05 7.74
N ASN A 56 4.18 14.96 7.91
CA ASN A 56 2.86 14.92 7.26
C ASN A 56 2.91 14.94 5.72
N GLN A 57 4.02 15.42 5.16
CA GLN A 57 4.33 15.44 3.74
C GLN A 57 4.89 14.12 3.20
N GLY A 58 5.24 13.16 4.07
CA GLY A 58 5.76 11.86 3.66
C GLY A 58 4.69 10.98 3.01
N VAL A 59 4.98 10.41 1.84
CA VAL A 59 3.99 9.66 1.04
C VAL A 59 4.48 8.22 0.83
N PRO A 60 3.99 7.25 1.63
CA PRO A 60 4.33 5.85 1.44
C PRO A 60 3.75 5.29 0.14
N VAL A 61 4.59 5.14 -0.89
CA VAL A 61 4.15 4.58 -2.18
C VAL A 61 4.35 3.06 -2.22
N ASP A 62 3.24 2.32 -2.19
CA ASP A 62 3.19 0.89 -2.46
C ASP A 62 2.41 0.57 -3.76
N ARG A 63 2.10 -0.71 -3.99
CA ARG A 63 1.35 -1.14 -5.19
C ARG A 63 -0.08 -0.57 -5.23
N HIS A 64 -0.73 -0.38 -4.10
CA HIS A 64 -2.08 0.16 -4.05
C HIS A 64 -2.06 1.66 -4.31
N VAL A 65 -1.17 2.40 -3.66
CA VAL A 65 -0.98 3.84 -3.90
C VAL A 65 -0.55 4.11 -5.35
N PHE A 66 0.30 3.25 -5.92
CA PHE A 66 0.63 3.30 -7.35
C PHE A 66 -0.63 3.18 -8.22
N ARG A 67 -1.49 2.19 -7.98
CA ARG A 67 -2.73 1.98 -8.75
C ARG A 67 -3.74 3.12 -8.59
N ILE A 68 -3.89 3.64 -7.37
CA ILE A 68 -4.72 4.83 -7.10
C ILE A 68 -4.20 6.01 -7.92
N THR A 69 -2.88 6.21 -7.90
CA THR A 69 -2.24 7.31 -8.63
C THR A 69 -2.41 7.14 -10.14
N GLU A 70 -2.15 5.95 -10.68
CA GLU A 70 -2.36 5.60 -12.08
C GLU A 70 -3.81 5.83 -12.52
N LYS A 71 -4.78 5.45 -11.69
CA LYS A 71 -6.22 5.51 -12.02
C LYS A 71 -6.79 6.92 -12.00
N TYR A 72 -6.49 7.69 -10.96
CA TYR A 72 -7.20 8.96 -10.70
C TYR A 72 -6.38 10.22 -11.01
N PHE A 73 -5.05 10.11 -11.11
CA PHE A 73 -4.18 11.28 -11.11
C PHE A 73 -3.19 11.32 -12.29
N LEU A 74 -2.55 10.19 -12.59
CA LEU A 74 -1.51 10.07 -13.60
C LEU A 74 -1.75 8.86 -14.52
N PRO A 75 -2.71 8.96 -15.46
CA PRO A 75 -2.99 7.88 -16.42
C PRO A 75 -1.80 7.47 -17.29
N CYS A 76 -0.79 8.34 -17.41
CA CYS A 76 0.47 8.05 -18.10
C CYS A 76 1.34 7.00 -17.41
N LEU A 77 1.00 6.58 -16.19
CA LEU A 77 1.66 5.46 -15.49
C LEU A 77 1.18 4.09 -15.96
N LYS A 78 0.19 4.02 -16.86
CA LYS A 78 -0.31 2.75 -17.42
C LYS A 78 0.82 1.95 -18.08
N GLY A 79 0.93 0.68 -17.69
CA GLY A 79 1.96 -0.23 -18.18
C GLY A 79 3.37 0.01 -17.60
N VAL A 80 3.55 1.03 -16.77
CA VAL A 80 4.83 1.34 -16.11
C VAL A 80 5.00 0.44 -14.89
N LYS A 81 6.21 -0.09 -14.68
CA LYS A 81 6.54 -0.85 -13.47
C LYS A 81 6.84 0.08 -12.30
N LEU A 82 6.38 -0.30 -11.11
CA LEU A 82 6.73 0.39 -9.87
C LEU A 82 8.22 0.19 -9.57
N THR A 83 9.00 1.25 -9.74
CA THR A 83 10.43 1.33 -9.40
C THR A 83 10.68 2.47 -8.41
N ASN A 84 11.83 2.51 -7.76
CA ASN A 84 12.17 3.60 -6.84
C ASN A 84 12.06 5.00 -7.49
N THR A 85 12.42 5.12 -8.77
CA THR A 85 12.30 6.38 -9.51
C THR A 85 10.84 6.78 -9.70
N VAL A 86 9.99 5.81 -10.04
CA VAL A 86 8.54 6.04 -10.20
C VAL A 86 7.89 6.36 -8.86
N SER A 87 8.26 5.65 -7.78
CA SER A 87 7.79 5.95 -6.42
C SER A 87 8.12 7.39 -6.01
N ARG A 88 9.35 7.87 -6.25
CA ARG A 88 9.74 9.26 -5.98
C ARG A 88 8.91 10.25 -6.79
N ARG A 89 8.70 9.97 -8.09
CA ARG A 89 7.86 10.82 -8.94
C ARG A 89 6.42 10.92 -8.43
N ILE A 90 5.85 9.81 -7.96
CA ILE A 90 4.51 9.78 -7.36
C ILE A 90 4.49 10.59 -6.07
N MET A 91 5.46 10.37 -5.17
CA MET A 91 5.58 11.14 -3.93
C MET A 91 5.65 12.64 -4.20
N SER A 92 6.54 13.09 -5.09
CA SER A 92 6.65 14.51 -5.46
C SER A 92 5.35 15.06 -6.07
N TYR A 93 4.63 14.26 -6.87
CA TYR A 93 3.32 14.66 -7.39
C TYR A 93 2.30 14.88 -6.26
N HIS A 94 2.21 13.94 -5.30
CA HIS A 94 1.30 14.07 -4.16
C HIS A 94 1.66 15.27 -3.29
N GLN A 95 2.95 15.49 -3.02
CA GLN A 95 3.44 16.67 -2.29
C GLN A 95 3.08 17.98 -3.00
N ALA A 96 3.29 18.06 -4.31
CA ALA A 96 2.91 19.23 -5.09
C ALA A 96 1.39 19.47 -5.11
N LYS A 97 0.59 18.40 -5.09
CA LYS A 97 -0.87 18.48 -5.19
C LYS A 97 -1.58 18.76 -3.86
N PHE A 98 -1.12 18.13 -2.78
CA PHE A 98 -1.79 18.13 -1.48
C PHE A 98 -1.00 18.91 -0.40
N GLY A 99 0.19 19.40 -0.75
CA GLY A 99 1.00 20.24 0.11
C GLY A 99 1.49 19.54 1.37
N ALA A 100 1.46 20.27 2.49
CA ALA A 100 2.02 19.83 3.78
C ALA A 100 1.37 18.56 4.35
N TYR A 101 0.17 18.20 3.90
CA TYR A 101 -0.59 17.04 4.39
C TYR A 101 -0.73 15.94 3.33
N ALA A 102 0.19 15.87 2.37
CA ALA A 102 0.14 14.88 1.30
C ALA A 102 0.07 13.43 1.79
N GLY A 103 0.75 13.08 2.89
CA GLY A 103 0.67 11.76 3.50
C GLY A 103 -0.71 11.45 4.07
N TRP A 104 -1.39 12.45 4.64
CA TRP A 104 -2.74 12.30 5.17
C TRP A 104 -3.75 12.12 4.03
N ALA A 105 -3.64 12.93 2.96
CA ALA A 105 -4.45 12.76 1.76
C ALA A 105 -4.26 11.36 1.15
N GLN A 106 -3.01 10.88 1.06
CA GLN A 106 -2.71 9.53 0.63
C GLN A 106 -3.38 8.47 1.51
N ALA A 107 -3.38 8.62 2.83
CA ALA A 107 -4.01 7.69 3.75
C ALA A 107 -5.53 7.60 3.55
N VAL A 108 -6.21 8.73 3.36
CA VAL A 108 -7.65 8.78 3.07
C VAL A 108 -7.96 8.09 1.74
N LEU A 109 -7.21 8.40 0.69
CA LEU A 109 -7.36 7.77 -0.63
C LEU A 109 -7.13 6.26 -0.59
N PHE A 110 -6.12 5.83 0.18
CA PHE A 110 -5.82 4.42 0.38
C PHE A 110 -6.96 3.70 1.10
N ASN A 111 -7.49 4.29 2.18
CA ASN A 111 -8.61 3.70 2.92
C ASN A 111 -9.84 3.49 2.01
N HIS A 112 -10.18 4.50 1.21
CA HIS A 112 -11.27 4.40 0.25
C HIS A 112 -11.07 3.26 -0.76
N GLU A 113 -9.88 3.11 -1.33
CA GLU A 113 -9.58 2.02 -2.28
C GLU A 113 -9.64 0.63 -1.60
N MET A 114 -9.27 0.53 -0.33
CA MET A 114 -9.33 -0.74 0.41
C MET A 114 -10.77 -1.18 0.64
N GLU A 115 -11.67 -0.25 1.01
CA GLU A 115 -13.10 -0.54 1.16
C GLU A 115 -13.71 -1.07 -0.14
N GLN A 116 -13.39 -0.44 -1.28
CA GLN A 116 -13.85 -0.88 -2.60
C GLN A 116 -13.31 -2.29 -2.94
N HIS A 117 -12.07 -2.59 -2.58
CA HIS A 117 -11.48 -3.90 -2.81
C HIS A 117 -12.12 -5.01 -1.97
N LEU A 118 -12.46 -4.72 -0.72
CA LEU A 118 -13.15 -5.65 0.18
C LEU A 118 -14.59 -5.89 -0.29
N ASN A 119 -15.34 -4.84 -0.60
CA ASN A 119 -16.72 -4.94 -1.06
C ASN A 119 -16.82 -5.64 -2.42
N GLY A 120 -15.92 -5.34 -3.35
CA GLY A 120 -15.85 -6.02 -4.65
C GLY A 120 -15.50 -7.51 -4.56
N ARG A 121 -14.77 -7.93 -3.52
CA ARG A 121 -14.48 -9.35 -3.25
C ARG A 121 -15.69 -10.09 -2.71
N SER A 122 -16.46 -9.48 -1.81
CA SER A 122 -17.71 -10.05 -1.29
C SER A 122 -18.71 -10.30 -2.44
N ALA A 123 -18.92 -9.30 -3.31
CA ALA A 123 -19.80 -9.44 -4.47
C ALA A 123 -19.39 -10.57 -5.45
N LYS A 124 -18.08 -10.76 -5.67
CA LYS A 124 -17.56 -11.86 -6.50
C LYS A 124 -17.68 -13.23 -5.84
N LYS A 125 -17.61 -13.30 -4.50
CA LYS A 125 -17.79 -14.55 -3.76
C LYS A 125 -19.26 -15.01 -3.84
N ASP A 126 -20.18 -14.08 -3.69
CA ASP A 126 -21.63 -14.33 -3.80
C ASP A 126 -22.02 -14.74 -5.22
N SER A 127 -21.45 -14.11 -6.26
CA SER A 127 -21.73 -14.49 -7.64
C SER A 127 -21.17 -15.87 -8.00
N LYS A 128 -20.00 -16.25 -7.49
CA LYS A 128 -19.37 -17.56 -7.73
C LYS A 128 -20.08 -18.69 -6.96
N SER A 129 -20.58 -18.42 -5.75
CA SER A 129 -21.44 -19.34 -4.99
C SER A 129 -22.76 -19.59 -5.72
N ARG A 130 -23.45 -18.52 -6.15
CA ARG A 130 -24.71 -18.63 -6.90
C ARG A 130 -24.54 -19.38 -8.23
N LYS A 131 -23.43 -19.17 -8.95
CA LYS A 131 -23.14 -19.89 -10.20
C LYS A 131 -22.92 -21.38 -9.95
N ARG A 132 -22.14 -21.76 -8.93
CA ARG A 132 -21.91 -23.17 -8.56
C ARG A 132 -23.20 -23.89 -8.15
N SER A 133 -24.07 -23.24 -7.37
CA SER A 133 -25.36 -23.81 -6.98
C SER A 133 -26.38 -23.95 -8.10
N ARG A 134 -26.13 -23.29 -9.25
CA ARG A 134 -26.97 -23.35 -10.45
C ARG A 134 -26.47 -24.44 -11.39
N ASP A 135 -25.15 -24.59 -11.55
CA ASP A 135 -24.55 -25.70 -12.28
C ASP A 135 -24.89 -27.05 -11.62
N THR A 136 -24.82 -27.18 -10.29
CA THR A 136 -25.19 -28.45 -9.61
C THR A 136 -26.66 -28.82 -9.75
N ARG A 137 -27.56 -27.82 -9.80
CA ARG A 137 -28.99 -28.07 -10.01
C ARG A 137 -29.30 -28.53 -11.44
N ASN A 138 -28.63 -27.94 -12.43
CA ASN A 138 -28.81 -28.34 -13.82
C ASN A 138 -28.30 -29.77 -14.08
N THR A 139 -27.19 -30.18 -13.45
CA THR A 139 -26.68 -31.56 -13.57
C THR A 139 -27.60 -32.60 -12.93
N GLU A 140 -28.26 -32.27 -11.81
CA GLU A 140 -29.21 -33.18 -11.14
C GLU A 140 -30.55 -33.29 -11.90
N GLU A 141 -30.94 -32.26 -12.67
CA GLU A 141 -32.12 -32.27 -13.54
C GLU A 141 -31.86 -33.03 -14.86
N GLU A 142 -30.66 -32.94 -15.42
CA GLU A 142 -30.26 -33.74 -16.60
C GLU A 142 -30.18 -35.24 -16.30
N GLU A 143 -29.68 -35.65 -15.12
CA GLU A 143 -29.61 -37.08 -14.74
C GLU A 143 -31.00 -37.70 -14.49
N LYS A 144 -32.01 -36.93 -14.07
CA LYS A 144 -33.39 -37.43 -13.86
C LYS A 144 -34.20 -37.54 -15.15
N ASN A 145 -33.91 -36.72 -16.15
CA ASN A 145 -34.59 -36.78 -17.45
C ASN A 145 -34.10 -37.95 -18.31
N VAL A 146 -32.89 -38.48 -18.07
CA VAL A 146 -32.35 -39.63 -18.82
C VAL A 146 -32.91 -40.97 -18.31
N SER A 147 -33.44 -41.03 -17.08
CA SER A 147 -33.91 -42.29 -16.46
C SER A 147 -35.42 -42.57 -16.61
N SER A 148 -36.14 -41.86 -17.48
CA SER A 148 -37.60 -41.98 -17.63
C SER A 148 -38.10 -42.27 -19.05
N GLU A 149 -37.21 -42.69 -19.96
CA GLU A 149 -37.55 -43.06 -21.35
C GLU A 149 -37.49 -44.58 -21.66
N ASP A 150 -37.46 -45.46 -20.66
CA ASP A 150 -37.61 -46.93 -20.86
C ASP A 150 -39.01 -47.44 -20.43
#